data_AF-A0A540V0F7-F1
#
_entry.id   AF-A0A540V0F7-F1
#
_cell.length_a   1.000
_cell.length_b   1.000
_cell.length_c   1.000
_cell.angle_alpha   90.00
_cell.angle_beta   90.00
_cell.angle_gamma   90.00
#
_symmetry.space_group_name_H-M   'P 1'
#
loop_
_entity.id
_entity.type
_entity.pdbx_description
1 polymer ?
#
loop_
_entity_poly.entity_id
_entity_poly.type
_entity_poly.pdbx_seq_one_letter_code
_entity_poly.pdbx_strand_id
1 'polypeptide(L)'
;DRFAQRYKAAQEQLQTWKQAKREAEHNSDQAGVQKAEHAIKEAGEAIDELDLFRKNLQSFVRSYEFLSQIISFDDPELEQLCVFAKHLHPLLRVDRLEQDEIDLSELALTHYRLTKHQEQRLPLEVQEDNADYSLRPVSEVGSGKPHDPDKKPLAEIIDRLNDLFGAEVSDEDKLHFAQGVADRIERDETVMAEVNRNSPQQLMHGQFPQRVADIVLDAMNDNEKMSMEILDNKEKGKDFAMLILQLIAGRQDGSVSAGAGQR
;
A
#
# COMPACT_ATOMS: atom_id res chain seq x y z
N ASP A 1 22.04 -11.53 18.34
CA ASP A 1 22.04 -12.97 17.96
C ASP A 1 20.65 -13.57 17.77
N ARG A 2 19.77 -13.63 18.78
CA ARG A 2 18.44 -14.27 18.65
C ARG A 2 17.57 -13.71 17.53
N PHE A 3 17.56 -12.38 17.33
CA PHE A 3 16.80 -11.73 16.25
C PHE A 3 17.30 -12.16 14.87
N ALA A 4 18.61 -12.05 14.63
CA ALA A 4 19.22 -12.43 13.37
C ALA A 4 19.02 -13.92 13.04
N GLN A 5 19.13 -14.81 14.04
CA GLN A 5 18.86 -16.23 13.87
C GLN A 5 17.40 -16.51 13.49
N ARG A 6 16.44 -15.85 14.16
CA ARG A 6 15.01 -15.98 13.83
C ARG A 6 14.70 -15.45 12.44
N TYR A 7 15.29 -14.31 12.08
CA TYR A 7 15.10 -13.69 10.78
C TYR A 7 15.67 -14.57 9.65
N LYS A 8 16.89 -15.09 9.82
CA LYS A 8 17.49 -16.05 8.86
C LYS A 8 16.68 -17.32 8.74
N ALA A 9 16.27 -17.93 9.85
CA ALA A 9 15.44 -19.13 9.83
C ALA A 9 14.09 -18.91 9.11
N ALA A 10 13.43 -17.77 9.35
CA ALA A 10 12.18 -17.44 8.67
C ALA A 10 12.40 -17.21 7.16
N GLN A 11 13.51 -16.59 6.77
CA GLN A 11 13.88 -16.43 5.36
C GLN A 11 14.19 -17.77 4.68
N GLU A 12 14.97 -18.64 5.31
CA GLU A 12 15.28 -19.98 4.79
C GLU A 12 14.00 -20.83 4.63
N GLN A 13 13.09 -20.76 5.60
CA GLN A 13 11.79 -21.43 5.51
C GLN A 13 10.95 -20.87 4.36
N LEU A 14 10.88 -19.54 4.20
CA LEU A 14 10.18 -18.91 3.09
C LEU A 14 10.71 -19.40 1.73
N GLN A 15 12.03 -19.50 1.57
CA GLN A 15 12.65 -19.98 0.34
C GLN A 15 12.35 -21.46 0.08
N THR A 16 12.46 -22.29 1.11
CA THR A 16 12.16 -23.73 1.04
C THR A 16 10.71 -23.95 0.61
N TRP A 17 9.75 -23.23 1.21
CA TRP A 17 8.34 -23.36 0.84
C TRP A 17 8.01 -22.78 -0.53
N LYS A 18 8.71 -21.73 -0.98
CA LYS A 18 8.61 -21.23 -2.36
C LYS A 18 9.08 -22.25 -3.39
N GLN A 19 10.19 -22.93 -3.12
CA GLN A 19 10.68 -24.01 -4.00
C GLN A 19 9.71 -25.19 -4.00
N ALA A 20 9.23 -25.62 -2.83
CA ALA A 20 8.23 -26.68 -2.70
C ALA A 20 6.91 -26.34 -3.43
N LYS A 21 6.48 -25.06 -3.41
CA LYS A 21 5.32 -24.60 -4.18
C LYS A 21 5.54 -24.77 -5.69
N ARG A 22 6.69 -24.32 -6.22
CA ARG A 22 7.04 -24.46 -7.65
C ARG A 22 7.07 -25.93 -8.09
N GLU A 23 7.60 -26.81 -7.25
CA GLU A 23 7.62 -28.25 -7.53
C GLU A 23 6.22 -28.88 -7.49
N ALA A 24 5.38 -28.48 -6.54
CA ALA A 24 3.99 -28.92 -6.45
C ALA A 24 3.13 -28.44 -7.63
N GLU A 25 3.36 -27.21 -8.11
CA GLU A 25 2.74 -26.65 -9.32
C GLU A 25 3.14 -27.44 -10.56
N HIS A 26 4.43 -27.77 -10.71
CA HIS A 26 4.93 -28.59 -11.82
C HIS A 26 4.30 -29.99 -11.84
N ASN A 27 4.11 -30.58 -10.66
CA ASN A 27 3.54 -31.92 -10.48
C ASN A 27 2.00 -31.94 -10.45
N SER A 28 1.33 -30.79 -10.64
CA SER A 28 -0.14 -30.65 -10.55
C SER A 28 -0.75 -31.16 -9.22
N ASP A 29 0.00 -31.12 -8.13
CA ASP A 29 -0.47 -31.53 -6.79
C ASP A 29 -1.14 -30.36 -6.07
N GLN A 30 -2.47 -30.28 -6.21
CA GLN A 30 -3.31 -29.25 -5.58
C GLN A 30 -3.17 -29.22 -4.05
N ALA A 31 -2.97 -30.37 -3.39
CA ALA A 31 -2.84 -30.42 -1.94
C ALA A 31 -1.46 -29.95 -1.47
N GLY A 32 -0.41 -30.19 -2.26
CA GLY A 32 0.94 -29.66 -2.05
C GLY A 32 0.99 -28.15 -2.19
N VAL A 33 0.33 -27.59 -3.21
CA VAL A 33 0.27 -26.13 -3.44
C VAL A 33 -0.37 -25.40 -2.27
N GLN A 34 -1.56 -25.84 -1.81
CA GLN A 34 -2.26 -25.17 -0.70
C GLN A 34 -1.47 -25.22 0.62
N LYS A 35 -0.79 -26.34 0.90
CA LYS A 35 0.07 -26.45 2.08
C LYS A 35 1.27 -25.51 2.00
N ALA A 36 1.91 -25.44 0.84
CA ALA A 36 3.04 -24.55 0.61
C ALA A 36 2.60 -23.07 0.70
N GLU A 37 1.42 -22.72 0.18
CA GLU A 37 0.87 -21.36 0.30
C GLU A 37 0.60 -20.95 1.75
N HIS A 38 -0.01 -21.82 2.55
CA HIS A 38 -0.22 -21.57 3.97
C HIS A 38 1.11 -21.37 4.71
N ALA A 39 2.10 -22.23 4.44
CA ALA A 39 3.41 -22.13 5.07
C ALA A 39 4.21 -20.89 4.63
N ILE A 40 4.07 -20.45 3.37
CA ILE A 40 4.64 -19.18 2.88
C ILE A 40 4.00 -18.00 3.61
N LYS A 41 2.68 -18.03 3.81
CA LYS A 41 1.97 -16.98 4.54
C LYS A 41 2.46 -16.89 5.99
N GLU A 42 2.52 -18.01 6.70
CA GLU A 42 3.00 -18.06 8.09
C GLU A 42 4.47 -17.58 8.22
N ALA A 43 5.35 -18.01 7.32
CA ALA A 43 6.74 -17.54 7.29
C ALA A 43 6.85 -16.03 6.96
N GLY A 44 5.97 -15.52 6.09
CA GLY A 44 5.87 -14.09 5.78
C GLY A 44 5.41 -13.26 6.97
N GLU A 45 4.39 -13.71 7.70
CA GLU A 45 3.89 -13.07 8.92
C GLU A 45 4.98 -12.98 9.99
N ALA A 46 5.78 -14.03 10.17
CA ALA A 46 6.91 -14.05 11.10
C ALA A 46 8.00 -13.02 10.74
N ILE A 47 8.29 -12.83 9.44
CA ILE A 47 9.23 -11.80 8.97
C ILE A 47 8.64 -10.41 9.22
N ASP A 48 7.37 -10.21 8.89
CA ASP A 48 6.68 -8.93 9.05
C ASP A 48 6.59 -8.53 10.54
N GLU A 49 6.39 -9.47 11.46
CA GLU A 49 6.43 -9.23 12.91
C GLU A 49 7.81 -8.74 13.38
N LEU A 50 8.89 -9.35 12.87
CA LEU A 50 10.27 -8.96 13.20
C LEU A 50 10.61 -7.56 12.64
N ASP A 51 10.18 -7.26 11.42
CA ASP A 51 10.35 -5.94 10.82
C ASP A 51 9.51 -4.87 11.53
N LEU A 52 8.29 -5.21 11.95
CA LEU A 52 7.45 -4.34 12.74
C LEU A 52 8.07 -4.01 14.09
N PHE A 53 8.61 -5.02 14.80
CA PHE A 53 9.36 -4.80 16.04
C PHE A 53 10.50 -3.80 15.84
N ARG A 54 11.30 -3.97 14.78
CA ARG A 54 12.41 -3.06 14.46
C ARG A 54 11.93 -1.64 14.16
N LYS A 55 10.82 -1.47 13.42
CA LYS A 55 10.22 -0.16 13.12
C LYS A 55 9.69 0.51 14.39
N ASN A 56 8.95 -0.23 15.22
CA ASN A 56 8.41 0.27 16.48
C ASN A 56 9.51 0.74 17.43
N LEU A 57 10.64 0.03 17.46
CA LEU A 57 11.80 0.40 18.28
C LEU A 57 12.43 1.72 17.81
N GLN A 58 12.45 1.99 16.50
CA GLN A 58 12.89 3.28 15.96
C GLN A 58 11.90 4.40 16.26
N SER A 59 10.60 4.13 16.11
CA SER A 59 9.54 5.08 16.41
C SER A 59 9.54 5.45 17.90
N PHE A 60 9.73 4.47 18.79
CA PHE A 60 9.87 4.70 20.23
C PHE A 60 11.02 5.67 20.55
N VAL A 61 12.22 5.45 20.01
CA VAL A 61 13.37 6.34 20.21
C VAL A 61 13.07 7.76 19.73
N ARG A 62 12.50 7.91 18.53
CA ARG A 62 12.15 9.23 17.97
C ARG A 62 11.09 9.95 18.81
N SER A 63 10.05 9.23 19.23
CA SER A 63 9.00 9.78 20.09
C SER A 63 9.56 10.19 21.44
N TYR A 64 10.36 9.35 22.07
CA TYR A 64 10.98 9.67 23.36
C TYR A 64 11.90 10.89 23.24
N GLU A 65 12.80 10.95 22.24
CA GLU A 65 13.70 12.09 22.01
C GLU A 65 12.94 13.40 21.72
N PHE A 66 11.77 13.32 21.09
CA PHE A 66 10.91 14.48 20.87
C PHE A 66 10.19 14.90 22.16
N LEU A 67 9.54 13.97 22.87
CA LEU A 67 8.82 14.28 24.09
C LEU A 67 9.76 14.76 25.20
N SER A 68 11.00 14.25 25.26
CA SER A 68 11.99 14.67 26.26
C SER A 68 12.43 16.13 26.10
N GLN A 69 12.17 16.75 24.95
CA GLN A 69 12.41 18.19 24.73
C GLN A 69 11.29 19.06 25.33
N ILE A 70 10.10 18.49 25.55
CA ILE A 70 8.89 19.21 25.97
C ILE A 70 8.54 18.90 27.43
N ILE A 71 8.78 17.66 27.86
CA ILE A 71 8.38 17.12 29.16
C ILE A 71 9.59 16.47 29.83
N SER A 72 9.83 16.81 31.10
CA SER A 72 10.80 16.10 31.93
C SER A 72 10.20 14.79 32.42
N PHE A 73 10.81 13.67 32.01
CA PHE A 73 10.45 12.35 32.52
C PHE A 73 11.25 12.06 33.79
N ASP A 74 10.59 11.93 34.94
CA ASP A 74 11.20 11.48 36.20
C ASP A 74 11.27 9.93 36.28
N ASP A 75 11.38 9.25 35.14
CA ASP A 75 11.43 7.78 35.04
C ASP A 75 12.79 7.32 34.48
N PRO A 76 13.69 6.81 35.35
CA PRO A 76 15.01 6.33 34.92
C PRO A 76 14.95 5.01 34.13
N GLU A 77 13.87 4.22 34.24
CA GLU A 77 13.72 2.99 33.45
C GLU A 77 13.41 3.32 31.99
N LEU A 78 12.60 4.35 31.76
CA LEU A 78 12.24 4.82 30.42
C LEU A 78 13.46 5.37 29.67
N GLU A 79 14.32 6.11 30.37
CA GLU A 79 15.59 6.61 29.82
C GLU A 79 16.55 5.47 29.48
N GLN A 80 16.68 4.48 30.37
CA GLN A 80 17.48 3.28 30.12
C GLN A 80 16.97 2.50 28.90
N LEU A 81 15.65 2.35 28.75
CA LEU A 81 15.04 1.71 27.59
C LEU A 81 15.32 2.47 26.31
N CYS A 82 15.26 3.80 26.32
CA CYS A 82 15.58 4.62 25.15
C CYS A 82 17.05 4.47 24.71
N VAL A 83 17.99 4.55 25.66
CA VAL A 83 19.42 4.38 25.38
C VAL A 83 19.70 2.98 24.84
N PHE A 84 19.09 1.94 25.43
CA PHE A 84 19.21 0.57 24.96
C PHE A 84 18.63 0.40 23.55
N ALA A 85 17.42 0.91 23.31
CA ALA A 85 16.75 0.83 22.01
C ALA A 85 17.56 1.54 20.89
N LYS A 86 18.14 2.70 21.20
CA LYS A 86 18.98 3.47 20.27
C LYS A 86 20.21 2.69 19.80
N HIS A 87 20.83 1.89 20.69
CA HIS A 87 21.97 1.05 20.35
C HIS A 87 21.58 -0.31 19.78
N LEU A 88 20.40 -0.82 20.14
CA LEU A 88 19.89 -2.09 19.61
C LEU A 88 19.43 -1.96 18.16
N HIS A 89 18.75 -0.86 17.78
CA HIS A 89 18.18 -0.71 16.44
C HIS A 89 19.19 -0.91 15.28
N PRO A 90 20.42 -0.35 15.31
CA PRO A 90 21.44 -0.59 14.28
C PRO A 90 21.88 -2.06 14.19
N LEU A 91 21.86 -2.79 15.30
CA LEU A 91 22.27 -4.21 15.39
C LEU A 91 21.20 -5.18 14.89
N LEU A 92 19.96 -4.71 14.71
CA LEU A 92 18.86 -5.47 14.10
C LEU A 92 18.89 -5.43 12.56
N ARG A 93 19.95 -4.88 11.96
CA ARG A 93 20.17 -4.94 10.52
C ARG A 93 20.68 -6.33 10.15
N VAL A 94 19.82 -7.13 9.55
CA VAL A 94 20.26 -8.26 8.74
C VAL A 94 20.57 -7.67 7.37
N ASP A 95 21.83 -7.72 6.96
CA ASP A 95 22.23 -7.23 5.65
C ASP A 95 21.36 -7.90 4.58
N ARG A 96 20.65 -7.07 3.81
CA ARG A 96 19.81 -7.45 2.67
C ARG A 96 20.60 -8.12 1.53
N LEU A 97 21.91 -8.31 1.72
CA LEU A 97 22.90 -8.75 0.75
C LEU A 97 22.81 -10.27 0.45
N GLU A 98 22.05 -11.03 1.23
CA GLU A 98 21.77 -12.46 0.97
C GLU A 98 20.38 -12.69 0.33
N GLN A 99 19.72 -11.65 -0.20
CA GLN A 99 18.60 -11.88 -1.14
C GLN A 99 19.20 -12.31 -2.48
N ASP A 100 18.82 -13.51 -2.90
CA ASP A 100 19.16 -14.14 -4.18
C ASP A 100 19.27 -13.12 -5.32
N GLU A 101 20.28 -13.30 -6.19
CA GLU A 101 20.31 -12.69 -7.51
C GLU A 101 18.90 -12.76 -8.11
N ILE A 102 18.25 -11.59 -8.22
CA ILE A 102 17.01 -11.47 -8.96
C ILE A 102 17.37 -11.88 -10.38
N ASP A 103 16.83 -13.01 -10.84
CA ASP A 103 17.03 -13.46 -12.22
C ASP A 103 16.33 -12.47 -13.17
N LEU A 104 17.10 -11.50 -13.66
CA LEU A 104 16.66 -10.47 -14.60
C LEU A 104 16.77 -10.95 -16.06
N SER A 105 17.00 -12.23 -16.32
CA SER A 105 17.17 -12.76 -17.68
C SER A 105 15.95 -12.53 -18.59
N GLU A 106 14.75 -12.44 -18.01
CA GLU A 106 13.51 -12.12 -18.75
C GLU A 106 13.30 -10.61 -18.98
N LEU A 107 14.04 -9.75 -18.29
CA LEU A 107 13.93 -8.29 -18.38
C LEU A 107 15.01 -7.70 -19.29
N ALA A 108 15.15 -8.24 -20.50
CA ALA A 108 16.00 -7.62 -21.53
C ALA A 108 15.35 -6.29 -22.00
N LEU A 109 15.71 -5.19 -21.34
CA LEU A 109 15.31 -3.83 -21.66
C LEU A 109 15.64 -3.48 -23.13
N THR A 110 14.65 -3.58 -24.01
CA THR A 110 14.84 -3.34 -25.46
C THR A 110 14.74 -1.86 -25.83
N HIS A 111 14.06 -1.04 -25.03
CA HIS A 111 13.92 0.40 -25.27
C HIS A 111 13.90 1.16 -23.95
N TYR A 112 14.83 2.09 -23.75
CA TYR A 112 14.85 2.99 -22.61
C TYR A 112 14.76 4.43 -23.10
N ARG A 113 13.83 5.21 -22.52
CA ARG A 113 13.74 6.66 -22.72
C ARG A 113 13.82 7.35 -21.36
N LEU A 114 14.97 7.95 -21.06
CA LEU A 114 15.14 8.85 -19.92
C LEU A 114 14.39 10.15 -20.17
N THR A 115 13.48 10.50 -19.28
CA THR A 115 12.90 11.83 -19.23
C THR A 115 13.17 12.40 -17.83
N LYS A 116 13.83 13.57 -17.77
CA LYS A 116 14.16 14.25 -16.52
C LYS A 116 12.90 14.96 -16.01
N HIS A 117 12.26 14.42 -14.99
CA HIS A 117 10.97 14.94 -14.50
C HIS A 117 11.10 16.18 -13.61
N GLN A 118 12.19 16.33 -12.86
CA GLN A 118 12.45 17.54 -12.06
C GLN A 118 13.91 17.65 -11.63
N GLU A 119 14.36 18.87 -11.38
CA GLU A 119 15.65 19.18 -10.77
C GLU A 119 15.37 19.98 -9.50
N GLN A 120 15.19 19.28 -8.37
CA GLN A 120 14.96 19.96 -7.09
C GLN A 120 16.30 20.44 -6.55
N ARG A 121 16.50 21.75 -6.51
CA ARG A 121 17.53 22.35 -5.66
C ARG A 121 17.02 22.26 -4.23
N LEU A 122 17.63 21.40 -3.42
CA LEU A 122 17.56 21.45 -1.98
C LEU A 122 18.39 22.68 -1.54
N PRO A 123 17.77 23.79 -1.09
CA PRO A 123 18.55 24.90 -0.58
C PRO A 123 19.19 24.47 0.74
N LEU A 124 20.52 24.31 0.73
CA LEU A 124 21.34 24.16 1.92
C LEU A 124 21.73 25.54 2.47
N GLU A 125 20.78 26.47 2.56
CA GLU A 125 20.98 27.74 3.25
C GLU A 125 20.17 27.72 4.54
N VAL A 126 20.90 27.70 5.66
CA VAL A 126 20.40 28.11 6.95
C VAL A 126 20.10 29.60 6.84
N GLN A 127 18.87 29.95 6.47
CA GLN A 127 18.41 31.33 6.48
C GLN A 127 17.85 31.63 7.86
N GLU A 128 18.51 32.57 8.53
CA GLU A 128 18.19 33.08 9.85
C GLU A 128 16.75 33.62 9.92
N ASP A 129 16.10 33.30 11.04
CA ASP A 129 14.94 33.93 11.65
C ASP A 129 13.73 34.30 10.77
N ASN A 130 12.61 33.61 11.07
CA ASN A 130 11.21 33.89 10.68
C ASN A 130 10.60 33.08 9.52
N ALA A 131 10.88 31.79 9.45
CA ALA A 131 9.92 30.85 8.88
C ALA A 131 9.26 30.07 10.01
N ASP A 132 7.94 30.08 10.03
CA ASP A 132 7.09 29.24 10.89
C ASP A 132 7.32 27.77 10.50
N TYR A 133 8.46 27.23 10.92
CA TYR A 133 8.74 25.80 10.91
C TYR A 133 8.01 25.18 12.10
N SER A 134 6.69 25.19 12.01
CA SER A 134 5.87 24.33 12.86
C SER A 134 6.31 22.89 12.59
N LEU A 135 7.05 22.33 13.56
CA LEU A 135 7.39 20.92 13.56
C LEU A 135 6.09 20.15 13.47
N ARG A 136 5.85 19.48 12.34
CA ARG A 136 4.69 18.61 12.19
C ARG A 136 4.75 17.58 13.32
N PRO A 137 3.73 17.50 14.19
CA PRO A 137 3.71 16.51 15.24
C PRO A 137 3.85 15.11 14.63
N VAL A 138 4.51 14.20 15.35
CA VAL A 138 4.58 12.78 14.96
C VAL A 138 3.14 12.24 14.86
N SER A 139 2.60 12.16 13.65
CA SER A 139 1.20 11.81 13.43
C SER A 139 0.92 10.30 13.46
N GLU A 140 1.96 9.45 13.49
CA GLU A 140 1.77 8.00 13.54
C GLU A 140 2.85 7.33 14.40
N VAL A 141 2.61 7.29 15.72
CA VAL A 141 3.36 6.43 16.63
C VAL A 141 2.75 5.02 16.58
N GLY A 142 3.48 4.05 16.04
CA GLY A 142 3.22 2.61 16.28
C GLY A 142 1.90 2.04 15.76
N SER A 143 1.25 2.64 14.77
CA SER A 143 0.00 2.13 14.17
C SER A 143 0.19 0.94 13.22
N GLY A 144 1.43 0.49 13.01
CA GLY A 144 1.74 -0.67 12.17
C GLY A 144 1.15 -1.94 12.77
N LYS A 145 -0.03 -2.33 12.31
CA LYS A 145 -0.51 -3.71 12.49
C LYS A 145 0.32 -4.63 11.59
N PRO A 146 0.52 -5.91 11.98
CA PRO A 146 1.00 -6.93 11.05
C PRO A 146 0.19 -6.81 9.77
N HIS A 147 0.88 -6.57 8.66
CA HIS A 147 0.22 -6.24 7.41
C HIS A 147 -0.43 -7.50 6.89
N ASP A 148 -1.75 -7.48 6.76
CA ASP A 148 -2.51 -8.58 6.17
C ASP A 148 -1.90 -8.89 4.79
N PRO A 149 -1.63 -10.15 4.43
CA PRO A 149 -1.19 -10.49 3.09
C PRO A 149 -2.15 -10.00 1.99
N ASP A 150 -3.41 -9.71 2.31
CA ASP A 150 -4.39 -9.08 1.40
C ASP A 150 -4.25 -7.55 1.31
N LYS A 151 -3.52 -6.91 2.25
CA LYS A 151 -3.12 -5.50 2.16
C LYS A 151 -1.82 -5.29 1.40
N LYS A 152 -0.96 -6.32 1.27
CA LYS A 152 0.18 -6.30 0.35
C LYS A 152 -0.24 -6.05 -1.11
N PRO A 153 -1.24 -6.75 -1.70
CA PRO A 153 -1.66 -6.47 -3.05
C PRO A 153 -2.32 -5.09 -3.16
N LEU A 154 -3.06 -4.64 -2.14
CA LEU A 154 -3.66 -3.31 -2.20
C LEU A 154 -2.62 -2.19 -2.09
N ALA A 155 -1.63 -2.32 -1.20
CA ALA A 155 -0.52 -1.38 -1.09
C ALA A 155 0.32 -1.36 -2.38
N GLU A 156 0.59 -2.53 -2.97
CA GLU A 156 1.27 -2.63 -4.26
C GLU A 156 0.45 -2.02 -5.40
N ILE A 157 -0.88 -2.20 -5.39
CA ILE A 157 -1.77 -1.55 -6.36
C ILE A 157 -1.73 -0.03 -6.18
N ILE A 158 -1.75 0.49 -4.95
CA ILE A 158 -1.67 1.93 -4.67
C ILE A 158 -0.31 2.48 -5.11
N ASP A 159 0.79 1.79 -4.82
CA ASP A 159 2.13 2.20 -5.27
C ASP A 159 2.21 2.23 -6.80
N ARG A 160 1.68 1.21 -7.49
CA ARG A 160 1.60 1.19 -8.97
C ARG A 160 0.68 2.28 -9.52
N LEU A 161 -0.43 2.59 -8.84
CA LEU A 161 -1.30 3.71 -9.21
C LEU A 161 -0.58 5.05 -9.02
N ASN A 162 0.24 5.18 -7.97
CA ASN A 162 1.03 6.37 -7.71
C ASN A 162 2.10 6.59 -8.79
N ASP A 163 2.72 5.52 -9.27
CA ASP A 163 3.65 5.58 -10.42
C ASP A 163 2.95 5.98 -11.73
N LEU A 164 1.69 5.58 -11.92
CA LEU A 164 0.91 5.86 -13.12
C LEU A 164 0.28 7.27 -13.14
N PHE A 165 -0.28 7.73 -12.02
CA PHE A 165 -1.07 8.96 -11.92
C PHE A 165 -0.30 10.12 -11.26
N GLY A 166 0.85 9.88 -10.64
CA GLY A 166 1.63 10.89 -9.93
C GLY A 166 1.05 11.32 -8.57
N ALA A 167 1.64 12.34 -7.95
CA ALA A 167 1.29 12.79 -6.58
C ALA A 167 0.21 13.89 -6.52
N GLU A 168 -0.37 14.29 -7.66
CA GLU A 168 -1.33 15.41 -7.70
C GLU A 168 -2.75 15.01 -7.23
N VAL A 169 -3.04 13.71 -7.19
CA VAL A 169 -4.33 13.15 -6.78
C VAL A 169 -4.15 12.34 -5.49
N SER A 170 -5.14 12.38 -4.60
CA SER A 170 -5.13 11.57 -3.36
C SER A 170 -5.13 10.07 -3.69
N ASP A 171 -4.46 9.27 -2.86
CA ASP A 171 -4.40 7.82 -3.03
C ASP A 171 -5.81 7.18 -2.96
N GLU A 172 -6.69 7.73 -2.13
CA GLU A 172 -8.09 7.30 -2.02
C GLU A 172 -8.86 7.59 -3.33
N ASP A 173 -8.65 8.76 -3.94
CA ASP A 173 -9.29 9.13 -5.20
C ASP A 173 -8.78 8.27 -6.37
N LYS A 174 -7.48 7.97 -6.41
CA LYS A 174 -6.89 7.04 -7.40
C LYS A 174 -7.48 5.65 -7.29
N LEU A 175 -7.61 5.14 -6.07
CA LEU A 175 -8.19 3.82 -5.82
C LEU A 175 -9.66 3.78 -6.22
N HIS A 176 -10.44 4.80 -5.85
CA HIS A 176 -11.84 4.92 -6.27
C HIS A 176 -12.00 4.99 -7.78
N PHE A 177 -11.12 5.71 -8.48
CA PHE A 177 -11.12 5.77 -9.93
C PHE A 177 -10.82 4.40 -10.55
N ALA A 178 -9.76 3.73 -10.08
CA ALA A 178 -9.38 2.40 -10.58
C ALA A 178 -10.48 1.36 -10.36
N GLN A 179 -11.11 1.36 -9.18
CA GLN A 179 -12.25 0.50 -8.87
C GLN A 179 -13.45 0.82 -9.78
N GLY A 180 -13.77 2.09 -10.00
CA GLY A 180 -14.88 2.48 -10.88
C GLY A 180 -14.69 2.03 -12.33
N VAL A 181 -13.45 2.04 -12.83
CA VAL A 181 -13.12 1.51 -14.16
C VAL A 181 -13.22 -0.02 -14.17
N ALA A 182 -12.71 -0.71 -13.14
CA ALA A 182 -12.80 -2.15 -13.01
C ALA A 182 -14.26 -2.64 -12.96
N ASP A 183 -15.11 -2.01 -12.14
CA ASP A 183 -16.54 -2.33 -12.03
C ASP A 183 -17.27 -2.20 -13.37
N ARG A 184 -16.87 -1.22 -14.20
CA ARG A 184 -17.44 -1.03 -15.55
C ARG A 184 -16.99 -2.12 -16.51
N ILE A 185 -15.71 -2.53 -16.44
CA ILE A 185 -15.17 -3.64 -17.22
C ILE A 185 -15.84 -4.96 -16.86
N GLU A 186 -16.07 -5.21 -15.56
CA GLU A 186 -16.72 -6.44 -15.09
C GLU A 186 -18.16 -6.59 -15.59
N ARG A 187 -18.85 -5.48 -15.85
CA ARG A 187 -20.19 -5.47 -16.44
C ARG A 187 -20.20 -5.73 -17.94
N ASP A 188 -19.05 -5.65 -18.60
CA ASP A 188 -18.93 -5.96 -20.02
C ASP A 188 -18.68 -7.46 -20.22
N GLU A 189 -19.77 -8.19 -20.47
CA GLU A 189 -19.73 -9.65 -20.67
C GLU A 189 -18.79 -10.07 -21.80
N THR A 190 -18.60 -9.23 -22.82
CA THR A 190 -17.73 -9.56 -23.96
C THR A 190 -16.26 -9.54 -23.54
N VAL A 191 -15.88 -8.53 -22.75
CA VAL A 191 -14.52 -8.38 -22.22
C VAL A 191 -14.23 -9.45 -21.18
N MET A 192 -15.18 -9.72 -20.29
CA MET A 192 -15.02 -10.76 -19.27
C MET A 192 -14.92 -12.16 -19.88
N ALA A 193 -15.61 -12.41 -21.00
CA ALA A 193 -15.45 -13.67 -21.74
C ALA A 193 -14.04 -13.83 -22.33
N GLU A 194 -13.41 -12.75 -22.79
CA GLU A 194 -12.01 -12.78 -23.25
C GLU A 194 -11.05 -12.95 -22.07
N VAL A 195 -11.27 -12.24 -20.97
CA VAL A 195 -10.45 -12.31 -19.74
C VAL A 195 -10.40 -13.73 -19.19
N ASN A 196 -11.54 -14.43 -19.18
CA ASN A 196 -11.64 -15.79 -18.65
C ASN A 196 -11.01 -16.86 -19.57
N ARG A 197 -10.77 -16.55 -20.85
CA ARG A 197 -10.28 -17.52 -21.86
C ARG A 197 -8.80 -17.40 -22.16
N ASN A 198 -8.21 -16.21 -21.95
CA ASN A 198 -6.87 -15.89 -22.43
C ASN A 198 -5.92 -15.64 -21.26
N SER A 199 -4.63 -15.90 -21.47
CA SER A 199 -3.58 -15.52 -20.51
C SER A 199 -3.43 -13.98 -20.45
N PRO A 200 -2.92 -13.43 -19.33
CA PRO A 200 -2.70 -11.98 -19.18
C PRO A 200 -1.87 -11.37 -20.31
N GLN A 201 -0.82 -12.05 -20.78
CA GLN A 201 0.01 -11.57 -21.90
C GLN A 201 -0.80 -11.51 -23.21
N GLN A 202 -1.65 -12.50 -23.47
CA GLN A 202 -2.49 -12.52 -24.66
C GLN A 202 -3.59 -11.45 -24.61
N LEU A 203 -4.15 -11.18 -23.43
CA LEU A 203 -5.12 -10.10 -23.23
C LEU A 203 -4.52 -8.74 -23.54
N MET A 204 -3.30 -8.48 -23.05
CA MET A 204 -2.60 -7.22 -23.26
C MET A 204 -2.19 -6.99 -24.73
N HIS A 205 -2.12 -8.05 -25.54
CA HIS A 205 -1.93 -7.95 -26.99
C HIS A 205 -3.23 -8.02 -27.80
N GLY A 206 -4.37 -8.25 -27.12
CA GLY A 206 -5.70 -8.33 -27.70
C GLY A 206 -6.42 -6.97 -27.71
N GLN A 207 -7.76 -7.02 -27.66
CA GLN A 207 -8.59 -5.81 -27.65
C GLN A 207 -8.77 -5.21 -26.24
N PHE A 208 -8.32 -5.92 -25.20
CA PHE A 208 -8.49 -5.51 -23.81
C PHE A 208 -7.94 -4.10 -23.51
N PRO A 209 -6.71 -3.70 -23.92
CA PRO A 209 -6.22 -2.35 -23.63
C PRO A 209 -7.03 -1.24 -24.33
N GLN A 210 -7.50 -1.50 -25.55
CA GLN A 210 -8.35 -0.55 -26.28
C GLN A 210 -9.69 -0.39 -25.56
N ARG A 211 -10.26 -1.49 -25.08
CA ARG A 211 -11.53 -1.48 -24.38
C ARG A 211 -11.45 -0.80 -23.01
N VAL A 212 -10.34 -0.96 -22.29
CA VAL A 212 -10.06 -0.20 -21.07
C VAL A 212 -10.02 1.31 -21.38
N ALA A 213 -9.34 1.71 -22.46
CA ALA A 213 -9.29 3.11 -22.86
C ALA A 213 -10.67 3.68 -23.23
N ASP A 214 -11.49 2.91 -23.96
CA ASP A 214 -12.87 3.30 -24.30
C ASP A 214 -13.72 3.50 -23.03
N ILE A 215 -13.62 2.58 -22.06
CA ILE A 215 -14.36 2.68 -20.80
C ILE A 215 -13.92 3.90 -19.97
N VAL A 216 -12.63 4.22 -19.97
CA VAL A 216 -12.12 5.44 -19.33
C VAL A 216 -12.70 6.68 -20.00
N LEU A 217 -12.73 6.74 -21.33
CA LEU A 217 -13.32 7.86 -22.08
C LEU A 217 -14.83 8.00 -21.82
N ASP A 218 -15.56 6.89 -21.79
CA ASP A 218 -16.98 6.88 -21.47
C ASP A 218 -17.23 7.37 -20.04
N ALA A 219 -16.42 6.92 -19.07
CA ALA A 219 -16.50 7.39 -17.69
C ALA A 219 -16.24 8.89 -17.57
N MET A 220 -15.28 9.43 -18.32
CA MET A 220 -15.03 10.87 -18.36
C MET A 220 -16.22 11.64 -18.95
N ASN A 221 -16.77 11.18 -20.07
CA ASN A 221 -17.89 11.82 -20.75
C ASN A 221 -19.19 11.77 -19.92
N ASP A 222 -19.45 10.66 -19.24
CA ASP A 222 -20.57 10.53 -18.32
C ASP A 222 -20.42 11.49 -17.14
N ASN A 223 -19.22 11.56 -16.55
CA ASN A 223 -18.95 12.45 -15.42
C ASN A 223 -19.09 13.92 -15.82
N GLU A 224 -18.63 14.30 -17.01
CA GLU A 224 -18.83 15.64 -17.57
C GLU A 224 -20.31 15.96 -17.75
N LYS A 225 -21.09 15.07 -18.38
CA LYS A 225 -22.55 15.26 -18.57
C LYS A 225 -23.30 15.39 -17.24
N MET A 226 -23.00 14.50 -16.28
CA MET A 226 -23.61 14.56 -14.94
C MET A 226 -23.26 15.87 -14.23
N SER A 227 -22.00 16.30 -14.33
CA SER A 227 -21.54 17.56 -13.74
C SER A 227 -22.24 18.77 -14.36
N MET A 228 -22.36 18.81 -15.69
CA MET A 228 -23.08 19.88 -16.40
C MET A 228 -24.55 19.95 -16.00
N GLU A 229 -25.25 18.81 -15.96
CA GLU A 229 -26.67 18.76 -15.56
C GLU A 229 -26.92 19.29 -14.15
N ILE A 230 -25.99 19.02 -13.23
CA ILE A 230 -26.05 19.50 -11.83
C ILE A 230 -25.73 20.99 -11.75
N LEU A 231 -24.76 21.48 -12.52
CA LEU A 231 -24.29 22.87 -12.48
C LEU A 231 -25.20 23.83 -13.25
N ASP A 232 -25.77 23.41 -14.38
CA ASP A 232 -26.62 24.25 -15.24
C ASP A 232 -28.04 24.39 -14.67
N ASN A 233 -28.55 23.38 -13.95
CA ASN A 233 -29.88 23.39 -13.37
C ASN A 233 -29.87 23.51 -11.84
N LYS A 234 -30.20 24.71 -11.34
CA LYS A 234 -30.22 25.02 -9.90
C LYS A 234 -31.19 24.16 -9.09
N GLU A 235 -32.29 23.66 -9.66
CA GLU A 235 -33.21 22.76 -8.95
C GLU A 235 -32.61 21.37 -8.83
N LYS A 236 -32.10 20.80 -9.93
CA LYS A 236 -31.39 19.50 -9.90
C LYS A 236 -30.17 19.53 -8.98
N GLY A 237 -29.42 20.63 -8.96
CA GLY A 237 -28.29 20.80 -8.04
C GLY A 237 -28.69 20.82 -6.57
N LYS A 238 -29.83 21.43 -6.22
CA LYS A 238 -30.37 21.39 -4.85
C LYS A 238 -30.85 19.99 -4.46
N ASP A 239 -31.56 19.33 -5.36
CA ASP A 239 -32.03 17.95 -5.12
C ASP A 239 -30.86 16.99 -4.95
N PHE A 240 -29.81 17.13 -5.77
CA PHE A 240 -28.58 16.35 -5.65
C PHE A 240 -27.88 16.63 -4.31
N ALA A 241 -27.76 17.90 -3.89
CA ALA A 241 -27.18 18.24 -2.59
C ALA A 241 -27.97 17.63 -1.42
N MET A 242 -29.30 17.58 -1.51
CA MET A 242 -30.15 16.94 -0.50
C MET A 242 -29.94 15.42 -0.46
N LEU A 243 -29.78 14.78 -1.62
CA LEU A 243 -29.46 13.34 -1.71
C LEU A 243 -28.09 13.03 -1.08
N ILE A 244 -27.06 13.86 -1.33
CA ILE A 244 -25.75 13.69 -0.70
C ILE A 244 -25.85 13.83 0.82
N LEU A 245 -26.60 14.81 1.31
CA LEU A 245 -26.84 14.98 2.75
C LEU A 245 -27.50 13.74 3.38
N GLN A 246 -28.50 13.17 2.71
CA GLN A 246 -29.15 11.93 3.15
C GLN A 246 -28.21 10.73 3.14
N LEU A 247 -27.35 10.59 2.13
CA LEU A 247 -26.35 9.52 2.05
C LEU A 247 -25.32 9.62 3.17
N ILE A 248 -24.86 10.83 3.50
CA ILE A 248 -23.93 11.05 4.62
C ILE A 248 -24.60 10.71 5.95
N ALA A 249 -25.84 11.18 6.17
CA ALA A 249 -26.60 10.89 7.39
C ALA A 249 -26.87 9.38 7.56
N GLY A 250 -27.28 8.69 6.48
CA GLY A 250 -27.52 7.25 6.51
C GLY A 250 -26.27 6.41 6.79
N ARG A 251 -25.08 6.87 6.35
CA ARG A 251 -23.80 6.23 6.69
C ARG A 251 -23.42 6.42 8.17
N GLN A 252 -23.75 7.58 8.75
CA GLN A 252 -23.52 7.84 10.17
C GLN A 252 -24.41 6.96 11.06
N ASP A 253 -25.70 6.81 10.74
CA ASP A 253 -26.61 5.93 11.49
C ASP A 253 -26.25 4.44 11.38
N GLY A 254 -25.77 3.99 10.22
CA GLY A 254 -25.25 2.63 10.04
C GLY A 254 -24.01 2.31 10.87
N SER A 255 -23.18 3.31 11.17
CA SER A 255 -21.99 3.15 12.03
C SER A 255 -22.32 3.04 13.52
N VAL A 256 -23.42 3.64 13.99
CA VAL A 256 -23.89 3.55 15.39
C VAL A 256 -24.54 2.19 15.67
N SER A 257 -25.19 1.58 14.67
CA SER A 257 -25.78 0.23 14.75
C SER A 257 -24.73 -0.88 14.87
N ALA A 258 -23.62 -0.79 14.13
CA ALA A 258 -22.57 -1.80 14.15
C ALA A 258 -21.72 -1.82 15.44
N GLY A 259 -21.75 -0.73 16.23
CA GLY A 259 -20.99 -0.61 17.48
C GLY A 259 -21.70 -1.12 18.74
N ALA A 260 -23.00 -1.44 18.69
CA ALA A 260 -23.80 -1.80 19.87
C ALA A 260 -23.96 -3.33 20.10
N GLY A 261 -23.27 -4.17 19.30
CA GLY A 261 -23.42 -5.63 19.32
C GLY A 261 -22.33 -6.43 20.05
N GLN A 262 -21.40 -5.79 20.77
CA GLN A 262 -20.42 -6.49 21.61
C GLN A 262 -20.32 -5.84 22.99
N ARG A 263 -21.28 -6.16 23.86
CA ARG A 263 -21.09 -6.28 25.30
C ARG A 263 -21.94 -7.43 25.82
#